data_AF-A0A1I0UEU7-F1
#
_entry.id   AF-A0A1I0UEU7-F1
#
_cell.length_a   1.000
_cell.length_b   1.000
_cell.length_c   1.000
_cell.angle_alpha   90.00
_cell.angle_beta   90.00
_cell.angle_gamma   90.00
#
_symmetry.space_group_name_H-M   'P 1'
#
loop_
_entity.id
_entity.type
_entity.pdbx_description
1 polymer ?
#
loop_
_entity_poly.entity_id
_entity_poly.type
_entity_poly.pdbx_seq_one_letter_code
_entity_poly.pdbx_strand_id
1 'polypeptide(L)'
;MQGEFVRFGKRDVPYRDLPIHGKRVTLWVVRRRYTCRACKTTFRPQLPEMVDGFRMTLRLHEYVEKESFNHPYTFVAAQTGLDEKTVRDIFNARAEFLGRWHRFETPRILGIDELYLNKRYRCILTNIEERTLLDLLATRRQDVVTNYLMKLKDRQKVEIVSMDMWNPYRAAVKAVLPQARIVVDKFHVVRMANDALERVRKGLRKELKPSQSRTLKGDRKILLKRAHEVSDE
;
A
#
# COMPACT_ATOMS: atom_id res chain seq x y z
N MET A 1 8.01 -8.49 -52.85
CA MET A 1 9.06 -9.19 -52.06
C MET A 1 8.41 -10.33 -51.29
N GLN A 2 8.42 -11.55 -51.83
CA GLN A 2 7.83 -12.74 -51.22
C GLN A 2 8.91 -13.54 -50.49
N GLY A 3 8.71 -13.77 -49.19
CA GLY A 3 9.18 -15.00 -48.52
C GLY A 3 10.55 -14.99 -47.83
N GLU A 4 10.84 -14.02 -46.95
CA GLU A 4 12.03 -14.08 -46.07
C GLU A 4 11.90 -15.08 -44.91
N PHE A 5 10.70 -15.61 -44.63
CA PHE A 5 10.44 -16.47 -43.47
C PHE A 5 10.04 -17.89 -43.86
N VAL A 6 10.72 -18.89 -43.30
CA VAL A 6 10.41 -20.32 -43.47
C VAL A 6 9.76 -20.87 -42.21
N ARG A 7 8.74 -21.72 -42.36
CA ARG A 7 8.14 -22.45 -41.24
C ARG A 7 9.14 -23.45 -40.68
N PHE A 8 9.44 -23.33 -39.39
CA PHE A 8 10.44 -24.17 -38.70
C PHE A 8 9.78 -25.21 -37.79
N GLY A 9 8.51 -25.00 -37.39
CA GLY A 9 7.75 -26.01 -36.65
C GLY A 9 6.47 -25.44 -36.04
N LYS A 10 5.66 -26.31 -35.44
CA LYS A 10 4.47 -25.95 -34.66
C LYS A 10 4.53 -26.60 -33.28
N ARG A 11 3.87 -25.98 -32.30
CA ARG A 11 3.67 -26.52 -30.96
C ARG A 11 2.30 -26.09 -30.46
N ASP A 12 1.57 -27.02 -29.86
CA ASP A 12 0.34 -26.69 -29.17
C ASP A 12 0.69 -26.15 -27.78
N VAL A 13 0.19 -24.96 -27.51
CA VAL A 13 0.48 -24.23 -26.29
C VAL A 13 -0.84 -23.97 -25.57
N PRO A 14 -0.96 -24.41 -24.31
CA PRO A 14 -2.11 -24.06 -23.48
C PRO A 14 -1.96 -22.63 -22.96
N TYR A 15 -3.04 -21.85 -23.08
CA TYR A 15 -3.20 -20.55 -22.45
C TYR A 15 -4.39 -20.60 -21.49
N ARG A 16 -4.15 -20.33 -20.21
CA ARG A 16 -5.21 -20.21 -19.20
C ARG A 16 -6.02 -18.95 -19.47
N ASP A 17 -7.31 -19.02 -19.18
CA ASP A 17 -8.24 -17.94 -19.45
C ASP A 17 -9.21 -17.73 -18.30
N LEU A 18 -9.94 -16.61 -18.31
CA LEU A 18 -10.94 -16.33 -17.30
C LEU A 18 -11.97 -17.45 -17.20
N PRO A 19 -12.36 -17.87 -15.99
CA PRO A 19 -13.39 -18.88 -15.80
C PRO A 19 -14.70 -18.47 -16.49
N ILE A 20 -15.36 -19.44 -17.13
CA ILE A 20 -16.68 -19.27 -17.74
C ILE A 20 -17.65 -20.16 -16.99
N HIS A 21 -18.74 -19.58 -16.47
CA HIS A 21 -19.73 -20.28 -15.63
C HIS A 21 -19.08 -21.05 -14.45
N GLY A 22 -18.08 -20.45 -13.81
CA GLY A 22 -17.37 -21.06 -12.67
C GLY A 22 -16.43 -22.21 -13.03
N LYS A 23 -16.24 -22.51 -14.32
CA LYS A 23 -15.32 -23.56 -14.78
C LYS A 23 -14.02 -22.94 -15.31
N ARG A 24 -12.89 -23.58 -14.99
CA ARG A 24 -11.57 -23.19 -15.52
C ARG A 24 -11.53 -23.37 -17.03
N VAL A 25 -10.96 -22.38 -17.74
CA VAL A 25 -10.86 -22.39 -19.20
C VAL A 25 -9.40 -22.42 -19.62
N THR A 26 -9.08 -23.22 -20.64
CA THR A 26 -7.76 -23.26 -21.27
C THR A 26 -7.94 -23.28 -22.78
N LEU A 27 -7.32 -22.31 -23.46
CA LEU A 27 -7.28 -22.20 -24.90
C LEU A 27 -6.01 -22.89 -25.42
N TRP A 28 -6.19 -23.92 -26.24
CA TRP A 28 -5.08 -24.59 -26.91
C TRP A 28 -4.81 -23.91 -28.25
N VAL A 29 -3.65 -23.25 -28.35
CA VAL A 29 -3.27 -22.48 -29.53
C VAL A 29 -2.08 -23.12 -30.23
N VAL A 30 -2.24 -23.38 -31.53
CA VAL A 30 -1.16 -23.90 -32.38
C VAL A 30 -0.18 -22.78 -32.69
N ARG A 31 0.92 -22.69 -31.92
CA ARG A 31 1.98 -21.68 -32.12
C ARG A 31 2.97 -22.16 -33.16
N ARG A 32 3.12 -21.40 -34.25
CA ARG A 32 4.11 -21.65 -35.31
C ARG A 32 5.41 -20.88 -35.04
N ARG A 33 6.53 -21.53 -35.35
CA ARG A 33 7.88 -20.93 -35.37
C ARG A 33 8.29 -20.65 -36.80
N TYR A 34 8.93 -19.50 -37.00
CA TYR A 34 9.47 -19.08 -38.28
C TYR A 34 10.96 -18.81 -38.13
N THR A 35 11.72 -19.10 -39.18
CA THR A 35 13.15 -18.79 -39.28
C THR A 35 13.35 -17.82 -40.42
N CYS A 36 14.07 -16.72 -40.16
CA CYS A 36 14.47 -15.77 -41.19
C CYS A 36 15.56 -16.38 -42.08
N ARG A 37 15.41 -16.30 -43.40
CA ARG A 37 16.39 -16.84 -44.36
C ARG A 37 17.70 -16.05 -44.36
N ALA A 38 17.62 -14.73 -44.16
CA ALA A 38 18.76 -13.82 -44.17
C ALA A 38 19.63 -13.93 -42.91
N CYS A 39 19.03 -13.86 -41.72
CA CYS A 39 19.78 -13.86 -40.46
C CYS A 39 19.73 -15.18 -39.68
N LYS A 40 18.98 -16.19 -40.15
CA LYS A 40 18.79 -17.51 -39.49
C LYS A 40 18.14 -17.45 -38.09
N THR A 41 17.75 -16.28 -37.61
CA THR A 41 17.04 -16.13 -36.34
C THR A 41 15.67 -16.78 -36.39
N THR A 42 15.34 -17.52 -35.34
CA THR A 42 14.02 -18.17 -35.18
C THR A 42 13.16 -17.36 -34.22
N PHE A 43 11.94 -17.06 -34.61
CA PHE A 43 10.98 -16.33 -33.79
C PHE A 43 9.60 -16.98 -33.81
N ARG A 44 8.77 -16.58 -32.86
CA ARG A 44 7.34 -16.87 -32.83
C ARG A 44 6.60 -15.54 -32.99
N PRO A 45 5.61 -15.44 -33.88
CA PRO A 45 4.74 -14.27 -33.92
C PRO A 45 4.12 -14.08 -32.54
N GLN A 46 4.08 -12.82 -32.10
CA GLN A 46 3.36 -12.45 -30.90
C GLN A 46 1.86 -12.61 -31.15
N LEU A 47 1.14 -13.01 -30.11
CA LEU A 47 -0.31 -13.01 -30.12
C LEU A 47 -0.74 -11.85 -29.20
N PRO A 48 -1.33 -10.77 -29.74
CA PRO A 48 -1.65 -9.58 -28.95
C PRO A 48 -2.49 -9.89 -27.69
N GLU A 49 -3.42 -10.83 -27.81
CA GLU A 49 -4.33 -11.24 -26.73
C GLU A 49 -3.75 -12.29 -25.76
N MET A 50 -2.44 -12.58 -25.83
CA MET A 50 -1.80 -13.62 -25.02
C MET A 50 -0.52 -13.12 -24.34
N VAL A 51 -0.39 -13.42 -23.05
CA VAL A 51 0.81 -13.16 -22.27
C VAL A 51 1.66 -14.43 -22.22
N ASP A 52 2.60 -14.55 -23.16
CA ASP A 52 3.40 -15.76 -23.36
C ASP A 52 4.23 -16.19 -22.14
N GLY A 53 4.75 -15.22 -21.38
CA GLY A 53 5.53 -15.48 -20.16
C GLY A 53 4.73 -16.19 -19.07
N PHE A 54 3.42 -15.94 -18.99
CA PHE A 54 2.52 -16.50 -17.99
C PHE A 54 1.61 -17.61 -18.52
N ARG A 55 1.65 -17.89 -19.82
CA ARG A 55 0.77 -18.88 -20.50
C ARG A 55 -0.70 -18.60 -20.18
N MET A 56 -1.14 -17.36 -20.40
CA MET A 56 -2.53 -16.93 -20.21
C MET A 56 -2.96 -15.88 -21.23
N THR A 57 -4.26 -15.65 -21.33
CA THR A 57 -4.82 -14.53 -22.08
C THR A 57 -4.48 -13.19 -21.42
N LEU A 58 -4.44 -12.13 -22.22
CA LEU A 58 -4.24 -10.76 -21.74
C LEU A 58 -5.35 -10.37 -20.76
N ARG A 59 -6.61 -10.68 -21.09
CA ARG A 59 -7.76 -10.42 -20.20
C ARG A 59 -7.66 -11.10 -18.83
N LEU A 60 -7.14 -12.33 -18.75
CA LEU A 60 -6.91 -12.99 -17.46
C LEU A 60 -5.78 -12.29 -16.69
N HIS A 61 -4.69 -11.94 -17.37
CA HIS A 61 -3.57 -11.23 -16.77
C HIS A 61 -4.01 -9.89 -16.17
N GLU A 62 -4.71 -9.06 -16.94
CA GLU A 62 -5.22 -7.75 -16.50
C GLU A 62 -6.23 -7.87 -15.34
N TYR A 63 -7.09 -8.89 -15.39
CA TYR A 63 -8.00 -9.20 -14.29
C TYR A 63 -7.22 -9.50 -13.00
N VAL A 64 -6.21 -10.37 -13.07
CA VAL A 64 -5.37 -10.71 -11.92
C VAL A 64 -4.62 -9.49 -11.41
N GLU A 65 -4.04 -8.68 -12.29
CA GLU A 65 -3.36 -7.43 -11.92
C GLU A 65 -4.29 -6.51 -11.12
N LYS A 66 -5.53 -6.31 -11.60
CA LYS A 66 -6.50 -5.43 -10.95
C LYS A 66 -6.99 -5.99 -9.62
N GLU A 67 -7.42 -7.25 -9.58
CA GLU A 67 -8.03 -7.83 -8.39
C GLU A 67 -7.02 -8.09 -7.26
N SER A 68 -5.75 -8.28 -7.58
CA SER A 68 -4.69 -8.46 -6.58
C SER A 68 -4.44 -7.24 -5.69
N PHE A 69 -4.92 -6.05 -6.07
CA PHE A 69 -4.90 -4.87 -5.19
C PHE A 69 -6.06 -4.84 -4.19
N ASN A 70 -7.17 -5.52 -4.49
CA ASN A 70 -8.41 -5.44 -3.72
C ASN A 70 -8.67 -6.69 -2.89
N HIS A 71 -8.05 -7.82 -3.25
CA HIS A 71 -8.29 -9.11 -2.63
C HIS A 71 -6.98 -9.85 -2.28
N PRO A 72 -7.00 -10.71 -1.24
CA PRO A 72 -5.87 -11.58 -0.96
C PRO A 72 -5.52 -12.46 -2.16
N TYR A 73 -4.23 -12.75 -2.37
CA TYR A 73 -3.78 -13.55 -3.51
C TYR A 73 -4.42 -14.95 -3.56
N THR A 74 -4.71 -15.54 -2.40
CA THR A 74 -5.41 -16.84 -2.30
C THR A 74 -6.84 -16.77 -2.83
N PHE A 75 -7.53 -15.66 -2.64
CA PHE A 75 -8.88 -15.44 -3.17
C PHE A 75 -8.84 -15.33 -4.70
N VAL A 76 -7.95 -14.49 -5.24
CA VAL A 76 -7.80 -14.31 -6.69
C VAL A 76 -7.37 -15.61 -7.36
N ALA A 77 -6.45 -16.37 -6.74
CA ALA A 77 -6.02 -17.69 -7.18
C ALA A 77 -7.18 -18.69 -7.23
N ALA A 78 -7.99 -18.76 -6.17
CA ALA A 78 -9.17 -19.64 -6.12
C ALA A 78 -10.20 -19.28 -7.20
N GLN A 79 -10.45 -17.97 -7.39
CA GLN A 79 -11.41 -17.49 -8.38
C GLN A 79 -10.96 -17.76 -9.82
N THR A 80 -9.67 -17.56 -10.12
CA THR A 80 -9.12 -17.71 -11.47
C THR A 80 -8.64 -19.14 -11.80
N GLY A 81 -8.43 -19.97 -10.79
CA GLY A 81 -7.81 -21.29 -10.94
C GLY A 81 -6.30 -21.25 -11.15
N LEU A 82 -5.65 -20.12 -10.86
CA LEU A 82 -4.20 -19.96 -10.87
C LEU A 82 -3.58 -20.40 -9.55
N ASP A 83 -2.28 -20.68 -9.57
CA ASP A 83 -1.51 -20.81 -8.34
C ASP A 83 -1.31 -19.43 -7.71
N GLU A 84 -1.37 -19.35 -6.38
CA GLU A 84 -1.15 -18.11 -5.63
C GLU A 84 0.20 -17.46 -5.99
N LYS A 85 1.25 -18.26 -6.19
CA LYS A 85 2.55 -17.76 -6.66
C LYS A 85 2.44 -17.01 -8.00
N THR A 86 1.64 -17.52 -8.94
CA THR A 86 1.46 -16.85 -10.25
C THR A 86 0.79 -15.49 -10.07
N VAL A 87 -0.24 -15.43 -9.21
CA VAL A 87 -0.93 -14.17 -8.87
C VAL A 87 0.05 -13.18 -8.26
N ARG A 88 0.88 -13.64 -7.31
CA ARG A 88 1.91 -12.83 -6.66
C ARG A 88 2.96 -12.32 -7.64
N ASP A 89 3.43 -13.15 -8.56
CA ASP A 89 4.42 -12.77 -9.57
C ASP A 89 3.88 -11.69 -10.52
N ILE A 90 2.60 -11.83 -10.94
CA ILE A 90 1.89 -10.80 -11.74
C ILE A 90 1.77 -9.49 -10.96
N PHE A 91 1.32 -9.56 -9.70
CA PHE A 91 1.23 -8.38 -8.84
C PHE A 91 2.59 -7.68 -8.66
N ASN A 92 3.65 -8.45 -8.36
CA ASN A 92 4.99 -7.89 -8.15
C ASN A 92 5.52 -7.20 -9.40
N ALA A 93 5.35 -7.81 -10.59
CA ALA A 93 5.74 -7.19 -11.86
C ALA A 93 5.01 -5.86 -12.08
N ARG A 94 3.71 -5.82 -11.75
CA ARG A 94 2.91 -4.59 -11.84
C ARG A 94 3.34 -3.54 -10.82
N ALA A 95 3.58 -3.94 -9.57
CA ALA A 95 4.03 -3.06 -8.49
C ALA A 95 5.41 -2.45 -8.82
N GLU A 96 6.36 -3.25 -9.32
CA GLU A 96 7.66 -2.77 -9.79
C GLU A 96 7.52 -1.81 -10.97
N PHE A 97 6.63 -2.10 -11.92
CA PHE A 97 6.35 -1.19 -13.03
C PHE A 97 5.85 0.16 -12.53
N LEU A 98 4.83 0.18 -11.66
CA LEU A 98 4.29 1.40 -11.07
C LEU A 98 5.35 2.16 -10.26
N GLY A 99 6.18 1.45 -9.50
CA GLY A 99 7.27 2.02 -8.72
C GLY A 99 8.33 2.74 -9.55
N ARG A 100 8.58 2.32 -10.81
CA ARG A 100 9.52 3.01 -11.71
C ARG A 100 9.02 4.38 -12.17
N TRP A 101 7.70 4.54 -12.32
CA TRP A 101 7.09 5.79 -12.77
C TRP A 101 6.80 6.75 -11.62
N HIS A 102 6.71 6.22 -10.40
CA HIS A 102 6.41 7.03 -9.24
C HIS A 102 7.66 7.80 -8.78
N ARG A 103 7.56 9.14 -8.77
CA ARG A 103 8.58 10.02 -8.21
C ARG A 103 7.97 10.85 -7.09
N PHE A 104 8.47 10.63 -5.89
CA PHE A 104 8.11 11.46 -4.76
C PHE A 104 8.84 12.79 -4.83
N GLU A 105 8.09 13.87 -4.71
CA GLU A 105 8.64 15.21 -4.47
C GLU A 105 8.75 15.43 -2.97
N THR A 106 9.82 16.10 -2.54
CA THR A 106 10.01 16.39 -1.12
C THR A 106 9.02 17.48 -0.71
N PRO A 107 8.16 17.22 0.28
CA PRO A 107 7.08 18.15 0.64
C PRO A 107 7.62 19.32 1.45
N ARG A 108 6.91 20.45 1.43
CA ARG A 108 7.17 21.58 2.32
C ARG A 108 6.67 21.29 3.74
N ILE A 109 5.52 20.64 3.87
CA ILE A 109 5.00 20.10 5.15
C ILE A 109 5.06 18.56 5.16
N LEU A 110 6.01 18.03 5.92
CA LEU A 110 6.21 16.59 6.10
C LEU A 110 5.45 16.06 7.33
N GLY A 111 4.72 14.97 7.17
CA GLY A 111 4.16 14.19 8.28
C GLY A 111 5.03 12.98 8.59
N ILE A 112 5.23 12.68 9.87
CA ILE A 112 5.89 11.46 10.35
C ILE A 112 5.03 10.85 11.47
N ASP A 113 4.56 9.63 11.27
CA ASP A 113 3.74 8.91 12.25
C ASP A 113 4.07 7.41 12.28
N GLU A 114 3.41 6.66 13.15
CA GLU A 114 3.54 5.23 13.31
C GLU A 114 2.32 4.46 12.82
N LEU A 115 2.56 3.43 12.01
CA LEU A 115 1.55 2.46 11.61
C LEU A 115 1.86 1.09 12.21
N TYR A 116 0.91 0.54 12.96
CA TYR A 116 1.01 -0.84 13.44
C TYR A 116 0.44 -1.81 12.41
N LEU A 117 1.33 -2.49 11.67
CA LEU A 117 0.96 -3.39 10.58
C LEU A 117 1.76 -4.69 10.68
N ASN A 118 1.08 -5.84 10.53
CA ASN A 118 1.69 -7.18 10.62
C ASN A 118 2.50 -7.38 11.91
N LYS A 119 1.91 -6.99 13.06
CA LYS A 119 2.48 -7.09 14.41
C LYS A 119 3.78 -6.29 14.61
N ARG A 120 4.04 -5.28 13.77
CA ARG A 120 5.25 -4.45 13.85
C ARG A 120 4.89 -2.98 13.64
N TYR A 121 5.58 -2.11 14.36
CA TYR A 121 5.51 -0.67 14.13
C TYR A 121 6.37 -0.28 12.93
N ARG A 122 5.76 0.47 12.02
CA ARG A 122 6.34 1.04 10.81
C ARG A 122 6.27 2.56 10.88
N CYS A 123 7.20 3.24 10.23
CA CYS A 123 7.14 4.70 10.09
C CYS A 123 6.41 5.03 8.79
N ILE A 124 5.36 5.82 8.86
CA ILE A 124 4.68 6.38 7.69
C ILE A 124 5.14 7.82 7.52
N LEU A 125 5.50 8.18 6.29
CA LEU A 125 5.81 9.55 5.89
C LEU A 125 4.73 10.03 4.93
N THR A 126 4.28 11.27 5.11
CA THR A 126 3.21 11.85 4.30
C THR A 126 3.55 13.26 3.86
N ASN A 127 3.03 13.66 2.70
CA ASN A 127 2.91 15.06 2.33
C ASN A 127 1.58 15.56 2.89
N ILE A 128 1.63 16.45 3.89
CA ILE A 128 0.43 16.91 4.59
C ILE A 128 -0.39 17.87 3.73
N GLU A 129 0.26 18.68 2.90
CA GLU A 129 -0.44 19.65 2.04
C GLU A 129 -1.27 18.95 0.98
N GLU A 130 -0.64 18.02 0.25
CA GLU A 130 -1.28 17.28 -0.84
C GLU A 130 -2.09 16.07 -0.35
N ARG A 131 -2.04 15.76 0.96
CA ARG A 131 -2.70 14.60 1.58
C ARG A 131 -2.30 13.28 0.92
N THR A 132 -1.05 13.17 0.51
CA THR A 132 -0.50 11.98 -0.16
C THR A 132 0.49 11.25 0.73
N LEU A 133 0.61 9.94 0.51
CA LEU A 133 1.62 9.11 1.16
C LEU A 133 2.96 9.35 0.47
N LEU A 134 4.01 9.57 1.25
CA LEU A 134 5.38 9.71 0.76
C LEU A 134 6.11 8.37 0.81
N ASP A 135 6.06 7.67 1.95
CA ASP A 135 6.63 6.32 2.06
C ASP A 135 6.14 5.59 3.31
N LEU A 136 6.36 4.27 3.36
CA LEU A 136 6.15 3.41 4.51
C LEU A 136 7.41 2.60 4.81
N LEU A 137 8.18 3.03 5.80
CA LEU A 137 9.40 2.35 6.20
C LEU A 137 9.09 1.08 6.99
N ALA A 138 9.89 0.04 6.76
CA ALA A 138 9.71 -1.26 7.41
C ALA A 138 9.82 -1.23 8.96
N THR A 139 10.41 -0.17 9.52
CA THR A 139 10.57 0.03 10.96
C THR A 139 10.55 1.52 11.29
N ARG A 140 10.20 1.83 12.54
CA ARG A 140 10.25 3.18 13.13
C ARG A 140 11.58 3.55 13.78
N ARG A 141 12.59 2.68 13.73
CA ARG A 141 13.88 2.96 14.40
C ARG A 141 14.50 4.27 13.90
N GLN A 142 15.10 5.02 14.82
CA GLN A 142 15.70 6.33 14.56
C GLN A 142 16.71 6.33 13.42
N ASP A 143 17.59 5.32 13.38
CA ASP A 143 18.63 5.19 12.36
C ASP A 143 18.04 5.05 10.95
N VAL A 144 16.97 4.26 10.81
CA VAL A 144 16.28 4.05 9.54
C VAL A 144 15.58 5.32 9.06
N VAL A 145 14.89 6.02 9.96
CA VAL A 145 14.23 7.31 9.64
C VAL A 145 15.27 8.37 9.28
N THR A 146 16.35 8.48 10.06
CA THR A 146 17.45 9.41 9.79
C THR A 146 18.04 9.17 8.39
N ASN A 147 18.37 7.92 8.07
CA ASN A 147 18.90 7.54 6.76
C ASN A 147 17.93 7.83 5.61
N TYR A 148 16.62 7.68 5.84
CA TYR A 148 15.61 8.03 4.84
C TYR A 148 15.56 9.55 4.61
N LEU A 149 15.46 10.35 5.68
CA LEU A 149 15.42 11.81 5.59
C LEU A 149 16.68 12.37 4.93
N MET A 150 17.85 11.74 5.13
CA MET A 150 19.10 12.14 4.47
C MET A 150 19.08 11.93 2.95
N LYS A 151 18.25 11.01 2.44
CA LYS A 151 18.10 10.72 1.00
C LYS A 151 17.06 11.60 0.31
N LEU A 152 16.30 12.41 1.05
CA LEU A 152 15.34 13.35 0.47
C LEU A 152 16.08 14.38 -0.39
N LYS A 153 15.65 14.50 -1.65
CA LYS A 153 16.15 15.53 -2.56
C LYS A 153 15.61 16.89 -2.11
N ASP A 154 16.41 17.95 -2.22
CA ASP A 154 15.98 19.29 -1.81
C ASP A 154 15.41 19.36 -0.39
N ARG A 155 15.94 18.56 0.55
CA ARG A 155 15.44 18.48 1.95
C ARG A 155 15.32 19.82 2.67
N GLN A 156 16.04 20.85 2.21
CA GLN A 156 15.93 22.23 2.71
C GLN A 156 14.54 22.86 2.45
N LYS A 157 13.78 22.34 1.48
CA LYS A 157 12.39 22.75 1.20
C LYS A 157 11.41 22.36 2.31
N VAL A 158 11.76 21.39 3.15
CA VAL A 158 10.93 21.02 4.29
C VAL A 158 10.97 22.15 5.31
N GLU A 159 9.85 22.82 5.50
CA GLU A 159 9.68 23.93 6.44
C GLU A 159 9.05 23.48 7.75
N ILE A 160 8.15 22.49 7.69
CA ILE A 160 7.40 22.00 8.84
C ILE A 160 7.46 20.48 8.85
N VAL A 161 7.71 19.91 10.03
CA VAL A 161 7.49 18.49 10.27
C VAL A 161 6.45 18.31 11.36
N SER A 162 5.29 17.77 11.00
CA SER A 162 4.27 17.33 11.94
C SER A 162 4.56 15.90 12.36
N MET A 163 4.71 15.66 13.66
CA MET A 163 5.02 14.36 14.20
C MET A 163 4.41 14.16 15.59
N ASP A 164 4.44 12.95 16.09
CA ASP A 164 4.12 12.66 17.49
C ASP A 164 5.20 13.21 18.44
N MET A 165 5.01 13.02 19.75
CA MET A 165 5.96 13.46 20.78
C MET A 165 7.13 12.49 20.99
N TRP A 166 7.37 11.55 20.07
CA TRP A 166 8.38 10.53 20.25
C TRP A 166 9.79 11.09 20.01
N ASN A 167 10.61 11.07 21.07
CA ASN A 167 11.96 11.67 21.06
C ASN A 167 12.86 11.18 19.90
N PRO A 168 12.85 9.89 19.49
CA PRO A 168 13.61 9.42 18.33
C PRO A 168 13.32 10.17 17.02
N TYR A 169 12.06 10.45 16.70
CA TYR A 169 11.70 11.24 15.52
C TYR A 169 12.20 12.67 15.65
N ARG A 170 11.99 13.29 16.82
CA ARG A 170 12.49 14.65 17.10
C ARG A 170 14.00 14.74 16.93
N ALA A 171 14.74 13.74 17.40
CA ALA A 171 16.20 13.68 17.27
C ALA A 171 16.64 13.53 15.80
N ALA A 172 16.01 12.62 15.05
CA ALA A 172 16.27 12.43 13.62
C ALA A 172 16.02 13.71 12.81
N VAL A 173 14.88 14.37 13.05
CA VAL A 173 14.50 15.60 12.33
C VAL A 173 15.41 16.75 12.68
N LYS A 174 15.75 16.97 13.96
CA LYS A 174 16.71 18.02 14.34
C LYS A 174 18.09 17.81 13.70
N ALA A 175 18.52 16.56 13.54
CA ALA A 175 19.82 16.24 12.95
C ALA A 175 19.84 16.45 11.43
N VAL A 176 18.74 16.11 10.72
CA VAL A 176 18.72 16.07 9.25
C VAL A 176 18.05 17.27 8.60
N LEU A 177 17.07 17.86 9.27
CA LEU A 177 16.22 18.97 8.82
C LEU A 177 16.24 20.11 9.86
N PRO A 178 17.42 20.68 10.20
CA PRO A 178 17.53 21.66 11.27
C PRO A 178 16.74 22.95 11.00
N GLN A 179 16.46 23.27 9.73
CA GLN A 179 15.66 24.41 9.31
C GLN A 179 14.14 24.21 9.54
N ALA A 180 13.69 22.96 9.65
CA ALA A 180 12.27 22.65 9.72
C ALA A 180 11.72 22.84 11.15
N ARG A 181 10.55 23.47 11.26
CA ARG A 181 9.84 23.61 12.53
C ARG A 181 9.12 22.31 12.86
N ILE A 182 9.45 21.74 14.02
CA ILE A 182 8.74 20.57 14.55
C ILE A 182 7.43 21.03 15.19
N VAL A 183 6.32 20.48 14.70
CA VAL A 183 4.96 20.69 15.22
C VAL A 183 4.45 19.36 15.76
N VAL A 184 3.89 19.39 16.98
CA VAL A 184 3.24 18.20 17.54
C VAL A 184 1.88 18.02 16.89
N ASP A 185 1.60 16.84 16.37
CA ASP A 185 0.30 16.51 15.80
C ASP A 185 -0.79 16.61 16.88
N LYS A 186 -1.81 17.42 16.58
CA LYS A 186 -2.97 17.69 17.44
C LYS A 186 -3.70 16.42 17.88
N PHE A 187 -3.74 15.38 17.05
CA PHE A 187 -4.44 14.14 17.37
C PHE A 187 -3.84 13.47 18.61
N HIS A 188 -2.51 13.45 18.72
CA HIS A 188 -1.83 12.85 19.87
C HIS A 188 -2.07 13.66 21.15
N VAL A 189 -2.09 15.00 21.05
CA VAL A 189 -2.41 15.88 22.19
C VAL A 189 -3.84 15.66 22.68
N VAL A 190 -4.81 15.67 21.76
CA VAL A 190 -6.23 15.43 22.09
C VAL A 190 -6.43 14.03 22.65
N ARG A 191 -5.78 13.02 22.09
CA ARG A 191 -5.81 11.64 22.60
C ARG A 191 -5.28 11.57 24.04
N MET A 192 -4.15 12.20 24.34
CA MET A 192 -3.60 12.23 25.70
C MET A 192 -4.54 12.91 26.69
N ALA A 193 -5.17 14.03 26.30
CA ALA A 193 -6.17 14.71 27.12
C ALA A 193 -7.39 13.81 27.40
N ASN A 194 -7.89 13.14 26.36
CA ASN A 194 -9.00 12.18 26.49
C ASN A 194 -8.64 10.98 27.37
N ASP A 195 -7.42 10.45 27.26
CA ASP A 195 -6.93 9.33 28.08
C ASP A 195 -6.74 9.74 29.54
N ALA A 196 -6.36 11.00 29.81
CA ALA A 196 -6.29 11.55 31.16
C ALA A 196 -7.70 11.71 31.77
N LEU A 197 -8.64 12.27 31.00
CA LEU A 197 -10.03 12.41 31.41
C LEU A 197 -10.67 11.05 31.70
N GLU A 198 -10.45 10.04 30.85
CA GLU A 198 -10.99 8.70 31.04
C GLU A 198 -10.41 8.01 32.28
N ARG A 199 -9.14 8.26 32.63
CA ARG A 199 -8.53 7.77 33.88
C ARG A 199 -9.22 8.36 35.11
N VAL A 200 -9.43 9.68 35.14
CA VAL A 200 -10.13 10.35 36.23
C VAL A 200 -11.57 9.84 36.35
N ARG A 201 -12.29 9.78 35.22
CA ARG A 201 -13.67 9.27 35.17
C ARG A 201 -13.79 7.85 35.71
N LYS A 202 -12.89 6.94 35.29
CA LYS A 202 -12.84 5.56 35.80
C LYS A 202 -12.50 5.50 37.29
N GLY A 203 -11.63 6.38 37.78
CA GLY A 203 -11.30 6.51 39.20
C GLY A 203 -12.52 6.86 40.03
N LEU A 204 -13.16 8.00 39.72
CA LEU A 204 -14.37 8.45 40.40
C LEU A 204 -15.49 7.41 40.35
N ARG A 205 -15.67 6.73 39.22
CA ARG A 205 -16.71 5.71 39.07
C ARG A 205 -16.53 4.49 39.97
N LYS A 206 -15.30 4.17 40.39
CA LYS A 206 -15.04 3.07 41.34
C LYS A 206 -15.49 3.40 42.76
N GLU A 207 -15.56 4.67 43.11
CA GLU A 207 -15.96 5.15 44.44
C GLU A 207 -17.49 5.30 44.57
N LEU A 208 -18.22 5.26 43.46
CA LEU A 208 -19.67 5.42 43.43
C LEU A 208 -20.41 4.14 43.83
N LYS A 209 -21.52 4.30 44.57
CA LYS A 209 -22.47 3.21 44.80
C LYS A 209 -23.13 2.78 43.49
N PRO A 210 -23.61 1.53 43.37
CA PRO A 210 -24.30 1.05 42.17
C PRO A 210 -25.48 1.92 41.72
N SER A 211 -26.21 2.52 42.67
CA SER A 211 -27.32 3.44 42.38
C SER A 211 -26.85 4.74 41.71
N GLN A 212 -25.72 5.31 42.15
CA GLN A 212 -25.12 6.52 41.58
C GLN A 212 -24.43 6.24 40.23
N SER A 213 -23.81 5.07 40.06
CA SER A 213 -23.17 4.69 38.79
C SER A 213 -24.18 4.51 37.64
N ARG A 214 -25.43 4.15 37.95
CA ARG A 214 -26.52 3.99 36.98
C ARG A 214 -27.00 5.33 36.40
N THR A 215 -26.91 6.44 37.15
CA THR A 215 -27.29 7.77 36.64
C THR A 215 -26.24 8.31 35.65
N LEU A 216 -24.98 7.89 35.77
CA LEU A 216 -23.87 8.24 34.87
C LEU A 216 -23.74 7.28 33.67
N LYS A 217 -24.85 6.78 33.14
CA LYS A 217 -24.85 5.92 31.95
C LYS A 217 -24.64 6.79 30.70
N GLY A 218 -23.56 6.57 29.95
CA GLY A 218 -23.27 7.34 28.73
C GLY A 218 -22.42 8.60 28.96
N ASP A 219 -22.05 8.89 30.21
CA ASP A 219 -21.13 9.96 30.63
C ASP A 219 -19.87 10.06 29.75
N ARG A 220 -19.25 8.92 29.42
CA ARG A 220 -18.07 8.85 28.54
C ARG A 220 -18.31 9.46 27.16
N LYS A 221 -19.49 9.23 26.55
CA LYS A 221 -19.79 9.75 25.20
C LYS A 221 -19.96 11.26 25.24
N ILE A 222 -20.65 11.77 26.26
CA ILE A 222 -20.87 13.21 26.45
C ILE A 222 -19.53 13.93 26.66
N LEU A 223 -18.67 13.39 27.52
CA LEU A 223 -17.35 13.96 27.83
C LEU A 223 -16.37 13.97 26.64
N LEU A 224 -16.59 13.13 25.63
CA LEU A 224 -15.75 13.04 24.43
C LEU A 224 -16.35 13.74 23.20
N LYS A 225 -17.59 14.24 23.30
CA LYS A 225 -18.24 15.01 22.24
C LYS A 225 -17.64 16.41 22.17
N ARG A 226 -17.69 17.02 20.98
CA ARG A 226 -17.40 18.45 20.83
C ARG A 226 -18.51 19.25 21.50
N ALA A 227 -18.19 20.40 22.07
CA ALA A 227 -19.17 21.21 22.81
C ALA A 227 -20.44 21.50 22.01
N HIS A 228 -20.34 21.76 20.69
CA HIS A 228 -21.48 22.03 19.82
C HIS A 228 -22.25 20.77 19.36
N GLU A 229 -21.78 19.56 19.69
CA GLU A 229 -22.43 18.28 19.38
C GLU A 229 -23.09 17.65 20.62
N VAL A 230 -22.97 18.30 21.78
CA VAL A 230 -23.66 17.91 23.01
C VAL A 230 -25.10 18.42 22.89
N SER A 231 -26.03 17.49 22.73
CA SER A 231 -27.47 17.73 22.82
C SER A 231 -27.91 17.63 24.28
N ASP A 232 -28.95 18.37 24.64
CA ASP A 232 -29.61 18.25 25.95
C ASP A 232 -30.47 16.96 26.07
N GLU A 233 -30.64 16.25 24.95
CA GLU A 233 -31.22 14.90 24.82
C GLU A 233 -30.15 13.80 24.82
#